data_AF-A0A2T7QF55-F1
#
_entry.id   AF-A0A2T7QF55-F1
#
_cell.length_a   1.000
_cell.length_b   1.000
_cell.length_c   1.000
_cell.angle_alpha   90.00
_cell.angle_beta   90.00
_cell.angle_gamma   90.00
#
_symmetry.space_group_name_H-M   'P 1'
#
loop_
_entity.id
_entity.type
_entity.pdbx_description
1 polymer ?
#
loop_
_entity_poly.entity_id
_entity_poly.type
_entity_poly.pdbx_seq_one_letter_code
_entity_poly.pdbx_strand_id
1 'polypeptide(L)'
;MSIGGIAVESVNNGVFINGLSSANYISNGVHLSGLINSLYKFNGILIGGFSNNVQRGNGLMIALINNCRQGNVVQIGLFNRIGRRVIPFINCRFQ
;
A
#
# COMPACT_ATOMS: atom_id res chain seq x y z
N MET A 1 13.92 10.60 4.82
CA MET A 1 12.82 11.07 5.68
C MET A 1 12.18 12.28 5.00
N SER A 2 11.16 12.04 4.18
CA SER A 2 10.44 13.11 3.48
C SER A 2 9.24 13.51 4.32
N ILE A 3 9.39 14.60 5.08
CA ILE A 3 8.29 15.21 5.83
C ILE A 3 7.81 16.40 5.00
N GLY A 4 6.65 16.24 4.35
CA GLY A 4 5.88 17.39 3.87
C GLY A 4 5.53 17.46 2.38
N GLY A 5 5.32 16.33 1.68
CA GLY A 5 4.81 16.44 0.31
C GLY A 5 4.64 15.14 -0.46
N ILE A 6 4.91 15.19 -1.76
CA ILE A 6 4.93 14.01 -2.62
C ILE A 6 6.30 13.36 -2.51
N ALA A 7 6.38 12.11 -2.07
CA ALA A 7 7.64 11.42 -1.89
C ALA A 7 7.78 10.28 -2.89
N VAL A 8 8.79 10.38 -3.75
CA VAL A 8 9.11 9.41 -4.79
C VAL A 8 10.42 8.73 -4.42
N GLU A 9 10.37 7.52 -3.88
CA GLU A 9 11.57 6.71 -3.59
C GLU A 9 11.58 5.43 -4.42
N SER A 10 12.69 5.14 -5.08
CA SER A 10 12.81 3.89 -5.85
C SER A 10 12.84 2.66 -4.94
N VAL A 11 13.51 2.72 -3.80
CA VAL A 11 13.59 1.59 -2.86
C VAL A 11 13.58 2.11 -1.44
N ASN A 12 12.66 1.60 -0.63
CA ASN A 12 12.64 1.79 0.81
C ASN A 12 12.76 0.43 1.52
N ASN A 13 13.68 0.28 2.46
CA ASN A 13 13.91 -0.96 3.20
C ASN A 13 13.72 -0.81 4.71
N GLY A 14 12.89 0.14 5.15
CA GLY A 14 12.66 0.39 6.57
C GLY A 14 11.31 1.04 6.83
N VAL A 15 11.34 2.15 7.56
CA VAL A 15 10.15 2.93 7.90
C VAL A 15 10.06 4.13 6.98
N PHE A 16 9.01 4.19 6.18
CA PHE A 16 8.69 5.35 5.36
C PHE A 16 7.45 6.03 5.94
N ILE A 17 7.54 7.33 6.14
CA ILE A 17 6.43 8.15 6.62
C ILE A 17 6.31 9.34 5.68
N ASN A 18 5.12 9.55 5.15
CA ASN A 18 4.78 10.71 4.34
C ASN A 18 3.43 11.31 4.75
N GLY A 19 3.30 12.62 4.70
CA GLY A 19 2.06 13.34 4.98
C GLY A 19 1.06 13.38 3.82
N LEU A 20 1.49 13.23 2.56
CA LEU A 20 0.61 13.50 1.40
C LEU A 20 0.47 12.32 0.44
N SER A 21 1.37 12.16 -0.52
CA SER A 21 1.28 11.13 -1.55
C SER A 21 2.63 10.49 -1.81
N SER A 22 2.69 9.17 -1.94
CA SER A 22 3.94 8.47 -2.22
C SER A 22 3.86 7.63 -3.48
N ALA A 23 4.94 7.68 -4.27
CA ALA A 23 5.15 6.80 -5.40
C ALA A 23 6.46 6.03 -5.21
N ASN A 24 6.38 4.80 -4.70
CA ASN A 24 7.57 3.99 -4.43
C ASN A 24 7.67 2.80 -5.38
N TYR A 25 8.87 2.48 -5.87
CA TYR A 25 9.01 1.30 -6.73
C TYR A 25 9.05 0.01 -5.90
N ILE A 26 9.88 -0.04 -4.85
CA ILE A 26 9.93 -1.16 -3.91
C ILE A 26 9.89 -0.63 -2.47
N SER A 27 9.03 -1.21 -1.62
CA SER A 27 8.97 -0.90 -0.19
C SER A 27 8.99 -2.17 0.64
N ASN A 28 10.02 -2.35 1.47
CA ASN A 28 10.17 -3.46 2.39
C ASN A 28 10.16 -2.91 3.82
N GLY A 29 9.12 -3.17 4.58
CA GLY A 29 8.96 -2.66 5.96
C GLY A 29 7.61 -2.00 6.21
N VAL A 30 7.63 -0.85 6.88
CA VAL A 30 6.42 -0.11 7.26
C VAL A 30 6.34 1.17 6.44
N HIS A 31 5.27 1.32 5.68
CA HIS A 31 5.01 2.49 4.87
C HIS A 31 3.72 3.17 5.34
N LEU A 32 3.86 4.34 5.96
CA LEU A 32 2.77 5.21 6.37
C LEU A 32 2.66 6.40 5.40
N SER A 33 1.47 6.66 4.87
CA SER A 33 1.22 7.83 4.03
C SER A 33 -0.17 8.42 4.26
N GLY A 34 -0.26 9.75 4.24
CA GLY A 34 -1.49 10.47 4.62
C GLY A 34 -2.65 10.34 3.64
N LEU A 35 -2.43 10.30 2.32
CA LEU A 35 -3.53 10.25 1.33
C LEU A 35 -3.42 9.07 0.37
N ILE A 36 -2.46 9.12 -0.57
CA ILE A 36 -2.42 8.19 -1.71
C ILE A 36 -1.05 7.52 -1.78
N ASN A 37 -1.05 6.22 -2.03
CA ASN A 37 0.16 5.44 -2.26
C ASN A 37 0.08 4.71 -3.59
N SER A 38 1.17 4.79 -4.37
CA SER A 38 1.37 4.00 -5.57
C SER A 38 2.66 3.21 -5.43
N LEU A 39 2.55 1.88 -5.34
CA LEU A 39 3.70 0.99 -5.21
C LEU A 39 3.75 -0.05 -6.31
N TYR A 40 4.94 -0.31 -6.84
CA TYR A 40 5.11 -1.46 -7.74
C TYR A 40 5.22 -2.76 -6.94
N LYS A 41 6.07 -2.78 -5.91
CA LYS A 41 6.20 -3.90 -4.96
C LYS A 41 6.18 -3.41 -3.52
N PHE A 42 5.45 -4.11 -2.65
CA PHE A 42 5.63 -3.97 -1.20
C PHE A 42 5.77 -5.32 -0.49
N ASN A 43 6.56 -5.34 0.58
CA ASN A 43 6.64 -6.45 1.53
C ASN A 43 6.60 -5.90 2.96
N GLY A 44 5.51 -6.12 3.69
CA GLY A 44 5.34 -5.63 5.05
C GLY A 44 3.98 -4.98 5.30
N ILE A 45 3.96 -3.81 5.93
CA ILE A 45 2.75 -3.10 6.33
C ILE A 45 2.67 -1.78 5.57
N LEU A 46 1.57 -1.57 4.83
CA LEU A 46 1.28 -0.35 4.10
C LEU A 46 0.00 0.28 4.66
N ILE A 47 0.12 1.49 5.20
CA ILE A 47 -0.99 2.25 5.76
C ILE A 47 -1.12 3.54 4.95
N GLY A 48 -2.27 3.71 4.29
CA GLY A 48 -2.65 4.88 3.53
C GLY A 48 -3.93 5.49 4.10
N GLY A 49 -4.05 6.80 4.13
CA GLY A 49 -5.30 7.43 4.60
C GLY A 49 -6.48 7.26 3.64
N PHE A 50 -6.26 7.38 2.33
CA PHE A 50 -7.34 7.35 1.33
C PHE A 50 -7.25 6.17 0.38
N SER A 51 -6.14 6.01 -0.34
CA SER A 51 -6.01 4.98 -1.37
C SER A 51 -4.61 4.37 -1.47
N ASN A 52 -4.55 3.04 -1.53
CA ASN A 52 -3.34 2.27 -1.80
C ASN A 52 -3.47 1.56 -3.15
N ASN A 53 -2.54 1.81 -4.07
CA ASN A 53 -2.48 1.13 -5.36
C ASN A 53 -1.16 0.38 -5.50
N VAL A 54 -1.23 -0.94 -5.63
CA VAL A 54 -0.09 -1.84 -5.62
C VAL A 54 -0.13 -2.80 -6.80
N GLN A 55 1.00 -3.00 -7.51
CA GLN A 55 1.08 -4.11 -8.48
C GLN A 55 1.30 -5.47 -7.81
N ARG A 56 2.34 -5.61 -7.00
CA ARG A 56 2.62 -6.85 -6.26
C ARG A 56 2.81 -6.57 -4.78
N GLY A 57 2.04 -7.24 -3.94
CA GLY A 57 2.10 -7.01 -2.50
C GLY A 57 2.29 -8.29 -1.72
N ASN A 58 3.03 -8.23 -0.62
CA ASN A 58 3.02 -9.27 0.41
C ASN A 58 2.91 -8.62 1.79
N GLY A 59 1.86 -8.94 2.55
CA GLY A 59 1.65 -8.43 3.90
C GLY A 59 0.32 -7.70 4.08
N LEU A 60 0.29 -6.64 4.87
CA LEU A 60 -0.93 -5.96 5.31
C LEU A 60 -1.07 -4.59 4.66
N MET A 61 -2.26 -4.30 4.13
CA MET A 61 -2.63 -2.99 3.60
C MET A 61 -3.84 -2.45 4.34
N ILE A 62 -3.76 -1.20 4.78
CA ILE A 62 -4.85 -0.50 5.47
C ILE A 62 -5.05 0.84 4.75
N ALA A 63 -6.24 1.06 4.21
CA ALA A 63 -6.69 2.34 3.64
C ALA A 63 -8.20 2.27 3.37
N LEU A 64 -8.85 3.40 3.09
CA LEU A 64 -10.25 3.38 2.66
C LEU A 64 -10.44 2.59 1.35
N ILE A 65 -9.52 2.78 0.40
CA ILE A 65 -9.52 2.08 -0.89
C ILE A 65 -8.18 1.36 -1.04
N ASN A 66 -8.21 0.03 -1.18
CA ASN A 66 -7.02 -0.77 -1.46
C ASN A 66 -7.18 -1.43 -2.83
N ASN A 67 -6.13 -1.35 -3.65
CA ASN A 67 -6.04 -2.03 -4.93
C ASN A 67 -4.69 -2.74 -5.02
N CYS A 68 -4.70 -4.05 -5.21
CA CYS A 68 -3.52 -4.86 -5.43
C CYS A 68 -3.74 -5.80 -6.61
N ARG A 69 -2.81 -5.88 -7.55
CA ARG A 69 -2.99 -6.76 -8.72
C ARG A 69 -2.81 -8.24 -8.37
N GLN A 70 -1.78 -8.58 -7.60
CA GLN A 70 -1.47 -9.96 -7.19
C GLN A 70 -0.51 -10.02 -5.99
N GLY A 71 -0.47 -11.17 -5.30
CA GLY A 71 0.43 -11.43 -4.18
C GLY A 71 -0.30 -11.80 -2.89
N ASN A 72 0.46 -11.96 -1.80
CA ASN A 72 -0.02 -12.49 -0.53
C ASN A 72 -0.38 -11.36 0.43
N VAL A 73 -1.57 -10.80 0.25
CA VAL A 73 -1.98 -9.59 0.95
C VAL A 73 -3.28 -9.74 1.73
N VAL A 74 -3.31 -9.06 2.86
CA VAL A 74 -4.50 -8.74 3.64
C VAL A 74 -4.78 -7.26 3.44
N GLN A 75 -5.93 -6.91 2.89
CA GLN A 75 -6.39 -5.54 2.72
C GLN A 75 -7.53 -5.27 3.70
N ILE A 76 -7.45 -4.15 4.41
CA ILE A 76 -8.48 -3.67 5.33
C ILE A 76 -8.88 -2.27 4.88
N GLY A 77 -10.18 -2.07 4.61
CA GLY A 77 -10.69 -0.86 3.99
C GLY A 77 -12.14 -0.95 3.55
N LEU A 78 -12.75 0.18 3.18
CA LEU A 78 -14.10 0.20 2.63
C LEU A 78 -14.18 -0.55 1.28
N PHE A 79 -13.17 -0.39 0.44
CA PHE A 79 -13.11 -0.99 -0.89
C PHE A 79 -11.79 -1.70 -1.11
N ASN A 80 -11.78 -3.04 -1.09
CA ASN A 80 -10.56 -3.83 -1.23
C ASN A 80 -10.60 -4.66 -2.52
N ARG A 81 -9.74 -4.32 -3.47
CA ARG A 81 -9.58 -5.01 -4.76
C ARG A 81 -8.28 -5.80 -4.79
N ILE A 82 -8.38 -7.10 -5.01
CA ILE A 82 -7.27 -8.00 -5.32
C ILE A 82 -7.48 -8.61 -6.71
N GLY A 83 -6.76 -8.09 -7.70
CA GLY A 83 -6.93 -8.47 -9.10
C GLY A 83 -8.36 -8.22 -9.58
N ARG A 84 -9.09 -9.31 -9.86
CA ARG A 84 -10.51 -9.26 -10.26
C ARG A 84 -11.49 -9.31 -9.08
N ARG A 85 -11.04 -9.70 -7.89
CA ARG A 85 -11.89 -9.82 -6.69
C ARG A 85 -12.01 -8.45 -6.01
N VAL A 86 -13.23 -8.01 -5.74
CA VAL A 86 -13.52 -6.81 -4.94
C VAL A 86 -14.39 -7.23 -3.78
N ILE A 87 -13.94 -6.99 -2.55
CA ILE A 87 -14.75 -7.20 -1.35
C ILE A 87 -14.58 -6.04 -0.38
N PRO A 88 -15.66 -5.59 0.28
CA PRO A 88 -15.58 -4.53 1.27
C PRO A 88 -15.01 -5.05 2.60
N PHE A 89 -14.60 -4.12 3.46
CA PHE A 89 -14.07 -4.32 4.81
C PHE A 89 -12.73 -5.06 4.91
N ILE A 90 -12.67 -6.32 4.49
CA ILE A 90 -11.48 -7.17 4.63
C ILE A 90 -11.34 -8.06 3.38
N ASN A 91 -10.17 -8.04 2.72
CA ASN A 91 -9.83 -8.92 1.61
C ASN A 91 -8.48 -9.60 1.82
N CYS A 92 -8.48 -10.92 1.96
CA CYS A 92 -7.28 -11.72 2.12
C CYS A 92 -7.08 -12.62 0.89
N ARG A 93 -5.85 -12.65 0.38
CA ARG A 93 -5.44 -13.62 -0.62
C ARG A 93 -4.05 -14.14 -0.29
N PHE A 94 -3.91 -15.45 -0.28
CA PHE A 94 -2.65 -16.17 -0.17
C PHE A 94 -2.56 -17.07 -1.40
N GLN A 95 -1.47 -16.97 -2.13
CA GLN A 95 -1.17 -17.65 -3.39
C GLN A 95 0.27 -18.15 -3.37
#